data_AF-A0A7V6YR31-F1
#
_entry.id   AF-A0A7V6YR31-F1
#
_cell.length_a   1.000
_cell.length_b   1.000
_cell.length_c   1.000
_cell.angle_alpha   90.00
_cell.angle_beta   90.00
_cell.angle_gamma   90.00
#
_symmetry.space_group_name_H-M   'P 1'
#
loop_
_entity.id
_entity.type
_entity.pdbx_description
1 polymer ?
#
loop_
_entity_poly.entity_id
_entity_poly.type
_entity_poly.pdbx_seq_one_letter_code
_entity_poly.pdbx_strand_id
1 'polypeptide(L)'
;MNVIKNIFVQFNLSYLIKSYIISIAMTYITWGYIFVGDPSIPKIFFIANLILFPFATIIYDTVIDMLFGGNVILLPAPVLIIYKIIKIYFLYMLAILLAPIGIIFLYIRSRII
;
A
#
# COMPACT_ATOMS: atom_id res chain seq x y z
N MET A 1 5.94 -23.28 -9.28
CA MET A 1 6.50 -22.75 -8.03
C MET A 1 7.54 -21.63 -8.23
N ASN A 2 7.60 -20.97 -9.40
CA ASN A 2 8.60 -19.91 -9.71
C ASN A 2 8.00 -18.51 -9.92
N VAL A 3 6.68 -18.39 -10.10
CA VAL A 3 6.04 -17.10 -10.41
C VAL A 3 6.01 -16.18 -9.20
N ILE A 4 5.64 -16.70 -8.02
CA ILE A 4 5.61 -15.92 -6.76
C ILE A 4 7.03 -15.49 -6.38
N LYS A 5 8.03 -16.37 -6.56
CA LYS A 5 9.43 -16.02 -6.26
C LYS A 5 9.94 -14.90 -7.18
N ASN A 6 9.58 -14.89 -8.46
CA ASN A 6 10.01 -13.84 -9.40
C ASN A 6 9.28 -12.49 -9.18
N ILE A 7 8.00 -12.48 -8.81
CA ILE A 7 7.27 -11.24 -8.45
C ILE A 7 7.94 -10.55 -7.25
N PHE A 8 8.37 -11.33 -6.26
CA PHE A 8 8.99 -10.81 -5.03
C PHE A 8 10.49 -10.54 -5.15
N VAL A 9 11.17 -11.09 -6.16
CA VAL A 9 12.60 -10.81 -6.44
C VAL A 9 12.79 -9.53 -7.25
N GLN A 10 11.80 -9.12 -8.07
CA GLN A 10 11.82 -7.82 -8.76
C GLN A 10 11.49 -6.64 -7.85
N PHE A 11 10.89 -6.90 -6.69
CA PHE A 11 10.61 -5.89 -5.66
C PHE A 11 11.60 -6.03 -4.51
N ASN A 12 12.00 -4.92 -3.89
CA ASN A 12 12.70 -4.97 -2.62
C ASN A 12 11.79 -5.61 -1.57
N LEU A 13 12.01 -6.89 -1.22
CA LEU A 13 11.24 -7.61 -0.20
C LEU A 13 11.13 -6.80 1.11
N SER A 14 12.20 -6.10 1.46
CA SER A 14 12.26 -5.19 2.60
C SER A 14 11.20 -4.08 2.54
N TYR A 15 10.90 -3.56 1.35
CA TYR A 15 9.87 -2.53 1.14
C TYR A 15 8.45 -3.08 1.36
N LEU A 16 8.20 -4.27 0.82
CA LEU A 16 6.91 -4.93 0.97
C LEU A 16 6.64 -5.27 2.45
N ILE A 17 7.64 -5.81 3.16
CA ILE A 17 7.55 -6.11 4.59
C ILE A 17 7.23 -4.83 5.40
N LYS A 18 7.91 -3.71 5.10
CA LYS A 18 7.62 -2.43 5.76
C LYS A 18 6.17 -1.97 5.52
N SER A 19 5.67 -2.15 4.31
CA SER A 19 4.29 -1.79 3.96
C SER A 19 3.26 -2.66 4.68
N TYR A 20 3.55 -3.95 4.88
CA TYR A 20 2.72 -4.82 5.73
C TYR A 20 2.74 -4.42 7.21
N ILE A 21 3.90 -4.05 7.75
CA ILE A 21 3.98 -3.54 9.13
C ILE A 21 3.11 -2.28 9.29
N ILE A 22 3.16 -1.38 8.31
CA ILE A 22 2.34 -0.17 8.30
C ILE A 22 0.85 -0.51 8.20
N SER A 23 0.45 -1.48 7.38
CA SER A 23 -0.97 -1.87 7.26
C SER A 23 -1.49 -2.48 8.56
N ILE A 24 -0.69 -3.29 9.26
CA ILE A 24 -1.02 -3.84 10.58
C ILE A 24 -1.23 -2.71 11.59
N ALA A 25 -0.30 -1.75 11.64
CA ALA A 25 -0.41 -0.60 12.53
C ALA A 25 -1.67 0.23 12.25
N MET A 26 -1.96 0.52 10.98
CA MET A 26 -3.17 1.25 10.59
C MET A 26 -4.46 0.51 10.97
N THR A 27 -4.48 -0.80 10.75
CA THR A 27 -5.63 -1.64 11.08
C THR A 27 -5.91 -1.63 12.59
N TYR A 28 -4.84 -1.70 13.40
CA TYR A 28 -4.94 -1.62 14.86
C TYR A 28 -5.50 -0.27 15.32
N ILE A 29 -5.03 0.85 14.74
CA ILE A 29 -5.54 2.20 15.04
C ILE A 29 -7.03 2.30 14.69
N THR A 30 -7.44 1.76 13.54
CA THR A 30 -8.84 1.79 13.10
C THR A 30 -9.74 0.86 13.90
N TRP A 31 -9.18 -0.20 14.52
CA TRP A 31 -9.94 -1.19 15.28
C TRP A 31 -10.63 -0.60 16.51
N GLY A 32 -10.04 0.43 17.13
CA GLY A 32 -10.64 1.14 18.28
C GLY A 32 -12.00 1.77 17.97
N TYR A 33 -12.26 2.12 16.71
CA TYR A 33 -13.53 2.72 16.27
C TYR A 33 -14.64 1.69 16.00
N ILE A 34 -14.31 0.38 15.93
CA ILE A 34 -15.24 -0.70 15.57
C ILE A 34 -16.16 -1.10 16.74
N PHE A 35 -15.79 -0.80 17.99
CA PHE A 35 -16.57 -1.19 19.17
C PHE A 35 -17.80 -0.31 19.45
N VAL A 36 -18.06 0.72 18.62
CA VAL A 36 -19.11 1.73 18.85
C VAL A 36 -20.43 1.40 18.10
N GLY A 37 -20.49 0.38 17.24
CA GLY A 37 -21.70 -0.03 16.51
C GLY A 37 -21.62 -1.44 15.92
N ASP A 38 -22.74 -1.96 15.38
CA ASP A 38 -22.88 -3.35 14.92
C ASP A 38 -21.69 -3.78 14.01
N PRO A 39 -20.90 -4.80 14.40
CA PRO A 39 -19.46 -4.75 14.14
C PRO A 39 -19.03 -5.48 12.86
N SER A 40 -19.95 -6.06 12.10
CA SER A 40 -19.60 -7.14 11.16
C SER A 40 -19.04 -6.62 9.83
N ILE A 41 -19.71 -5.65 9.22
CA ILE A 41 -19.34 -5.08 7.90
C ILE A 41 -18.02 -4.26 7.96
N PRO A 42 -17.79 -3.40 8.98
CA PRO A 42 -16.56 -2.63 9.06
C PRO A 42 -15.30 -3.51 9.21
N LYS A 43 -15.41 -4.62 9.95
CA LYS A 43 -14.27 -5.53 10.21
C LYS A 43 -13.73 -6.16 8.94
N ILE A 44 -14.62 -6.67 8.08
CA ILE A 44 -14.22 -7.32 6.82
C ILE A 44 -13.53 -6.31 5.91
N PHE A 45 -14.02 -5.07 5.87
CA PHE A 45 -13.39 -3.98 5.12
C PHE A 45 -11.95 -3.70 5.61
N PHE A 46 -11.72 -3.57 6.91
CA PHE A 46 -10.37 -3.31 7.45
C PHE A 46 -9.41 -4.48 7.24
N ILE A 47 -9.89 -5.72 7.38
CA ILE A 47 -9.08 -6.93 7.10
C ILE A 47 -8.72 -7.01 5.62
N ALA A 48 -9.65 -6.66 4.72
CA ALA A 48 -9.34 -6.58 3.30
C ALA A 48 -8.25 -5.52 3.03
N ASN A 49 -8.42 -4.30 3.55
CA ASN A 49 -7.44 -3.23 3.38
C ASN A 49 -6.06 -3.58 3.98
N LEU A 50 -6.00 -4.33 5.08
CA LEU A 50 -4.74 -4.86 5.64
C LEU A 50 -3.91 -5.62 4.61
N ILE A 51 -4.56 -6.52 3.86
CA ILE A 51 -3.92 -7.38 2.86
C ILE A 51 -3.63 -6.62 1.57
N LEU A 52 -4.54 -5.72 1.18
CA LEU A 52 -4.52 -4.99 -0.09
C LEU A 52 -3.58 -3.76 -0.07
N PHE A 53 -3.35 -3.14 1.09
CA PHE A 53 -2.57 -1.91 1.23
C PHE A 53 -1.15 -1.93 0.61
N PRO A 54 -0.34 -3.00 0.77
CA PRO A 54 0.99 -3.04 0.17
C PRO A 54 0.95 -2.94 -1.36
N PHE A 55 -0.08 -3.50 -2.00
CA PHE A 55 -0.27 -3.44 -3.45
C PHE A 55 -0.69 -2.04 -3.92
N ALA A 56 -1.54 -1.35 -3.16
CA ALA A 56 -1.90 0.04 -3.44
C ALA A 56 -0.68 0.97 -3.35
N THR A 57 0.22 0.71 -2.40
CA THR A 57 1.46 1.48 -2.21
C THR A 57 2.39 1.35 -3.41
N ILE A 58 2.53 0.13 -3.94
CA ILE A 58 3.34 -0.14 -5.14
C ILE A 58 2.84 0.66 -6.35
N ILE A 59 1.52 0.70 -6.59
CA ILE A 59 0.95 1.47 -7.70
C ILE A 59 1.21 2.94 -7.53
N TYR A 60 0.93 3.48 -6.34
CA TYR A 60 1.12 4.88 -6.08
C TYR A 60 2.57 5.31 -6.32
N ASP A 61 3.54 4.54 -5.80
CA ASP A 61 4.96 4.84 -6.01
C ASP A 61 5.34 4.79 -7.48
N THR A 62 4.83 3.80 -8.20
CA THR A 62 5.07 3.69 -9.65
C THR A 62 4.51 4.90 -10.40
N VAL A 63 3.29 5.35 -10.07
CA VAL A 63 2.67 6.54 -10.69
C VAL A 63 3.44 7.81 -10.36
N ILE A 64 3.83 7.99 -9.09
CA ILE A 64 4.62 9.15 -8.65
C ILE A 64 5.99 9.18 -9.34
N ASP A 65 6.69 8.04 -9.41
CA ASP A 65 7.98 7.95 -10.09
C ASP A 65 7.84 8.25 -11.59
N MET A 66 6.76 7.81 -12.23
CA MET A 66 6.43 8.16 -13.62
C MET A 66 6.15 9.66 -13.80
N LEU A 67 5.41 10.28 -12.87
CA LEU A 67 5.06 11.70 -12.92
C LEU A 67 6.29 12.60 -12.73
N PHE A 68 7.19 12.22 -11.82
CA PHE A 68 8.40 12.99 -11.55
C PHE A 68 9.56 12.63 -12.49
N GLY A 69 9.47 11.56 -13.27
CA GLY A 69 10.49 11.20 -14.26
C GLY A 69 11.87 10.97 -13.65
N GLY A 70 11.93 10.53 -12.39
CA GLY A 70 13.18 10.38 -11.63
C GLY A 70 13.70 11.65 -10.95
N ASN A 71 12.99 12.78 -11.02
CA ASN A 71 13.32 13.97 -10.26
C ASN A 71 12.99 13.79 -8.77
N VAL A 72 13.95 14.11 -7.91
CA VAL A 72 13.76 14.08 -6.45
C VAL A 72 13.40 15.47 -5.97
N ILE A 73 12.21 15.62 -5.39
CA ILE A 73 11.81 16.87 -4.72
C ILE A 73 12.38 16.87 -3.31
N LEU A 74 13.26 17.82 -3.04
CA LEU A 74 13.76 18.10 -1.69
C LEU A 74 12.75 19.00 -0.97
N LEU A 75 12.15 18.47 0.08
CA LEU A 75 11.23 19.18 0.97
C LEU A 75 11.82 19.24 2.38
N PRO A 76 11.51 20.27 3.18
CA PRO A 76 11.88 20.29 4.60
C PRO A 76 11.39 19.04 5.34
N ALA A 77 12.19 18.54 6.29
CA ALA A 77 11.91 17.29 7.00
C ALA A 77 10.49 17.22 7.63
N PRO A 78 9.95 18.27 8.28
CA PRO A 78 8.59 18.23 8.83
C PRO A 78 7.53 18.03 7.76
N VAL A 79 7.69 18.68 6.60
CA VAL A 79 6.76 18.60 5.47
C VAL A 79 6.75 17.20 4.87
N LEU A 80 7.93 16.57 4.74
CA LEU A 80 8.05 15.20 4.25
C LEU A 80 7.34 14.19 5.15
N ILE A 81 7.44 14.36 6.48
CA ILE A 81 6.80 13.47 7.44
C ILE A 81 5.28 13.59 7.34
N ILE A 82 4.75 14.82 7.31
CA ILE A 82 3.31 15.07 7.16
C ILE A 82 2.80 14.47 5.85
N TYR A 83 3.50 14.72 4.73
CA TYR A 83 3.17 14.14 3.44
C TYR A 83 3.12 12.61 3.49
N LYS A 84 4.09 11.96 4.15
CA LYS A 84 4.10 10.50 4.31
C LYS A 84 2.91 9.99 5.12
N ILE A 85 2.54 10.67 6.21
CA ILE A 85 1.39 10.27 7.04
C ILE A 85 0.09 10.38 6.23
N ILE A 86 -0.11 11.51 5.56
CA ILE A 86 -1.27 11.75 4.71
C ILE A 86 -1.34 10.69 3.61
N LYS A 87 -0.24 10.44 2.91
CA LYS A 87 -0.13 9.38 1.90
C LYS A 87 -0.59 8.03 2.46
N ILE A 88 -0.02 7.58 3.58
CA ILE A 88 -0.33 6.27 4.16
C ILE A 88 -1.83 6.17 4.48
N TYR A 89 -2.40 7.21 5.10
CA TYR A 89 -3.82 7.22 5.45
C TYR A 89 -4.73 7.15 4.21
N PHE A 90 -4.47 7.99 3.20
CA PHE A 90 -5.24 7.99 1.95
C PHE A 90 -5.16 6.65 1.22
N LEU A 91 -3.96 6.09 1.12
CA LEU A 91 -3.78 4.79 0.46
C LEU A 91 -4.47 3.66 1.23
N TYR A 92 -4.48 3.70 2.56
CA TYR A 92 -5.15 2.69 3.37
C TYR A 92 -6.67 2.71 3.17
N MET A 93 -7.28 3.88 3.10
CA MET A 93 -8.73 4.01 2.86
C MET A 93 -9.12 3.62 1.43
N LEU A 94 -8.24 3.87 0.46
CA LEU A 94 -8.46 3.56 -0.94
C LEU A 94 -7.87 2.22 -1.38
N ALA A 95 -7.32 1.42 -0.46
CA ALA A 95 -6.57 0.22 -0.82
C ALA A 95 -7.44 -0.80 -1.57
N ILE A 96 -8.71 -0.97 -1.18
CA ILE A 96 -9.62 -1.86 -1.91
C ILE A 96 -9.86 -1.46 -3.37
N LEU A 97 -9.74 -0.17 -3.71
CA LEU A 97 -9.89 0.32 -5.09
C LEU A 97 -8.56 0.29 -5.86
N LEU A 98 -7.47 0.71 -5.23
CA LEU A 98 -6.15 0.82 -5.85
C LEU A 98 -5.42 -0.54 -5.98
N ALA A 99 -5.64 -1.46 -5.05
CA ALA A 99 -4.90 -2.71 -5.01
C ALA A 99 -5.24 -3.70 -6.13
N PRO A 100 -6.50 -3.84 -6.62
CA PRO A 100 -6.78 -4.65 -7.81
C PRO A 100 -5.96 -4.20 -9.02
N ILE A 101 -5.81 -2.89 -9.21
CA ILE A 101 -4.96 -2.30 -10.24
C ILE A 101 -3.50 -2.70 -10.00
N GLY A 102 -3.05 -2.67 -8.73
CA GLY A 102 -1.72 -3.13 -8.32
C GLY A 102 -1.43 -4.58 -8.62
N ILE A 103 -2.38 -5.46 -8.36
CA ILE A 103 -2.24 -6.89 -8.63
C ILE A 103 -2.16 -7.13 -10.15
N ILE A 104 -3.02 -6.48 -10.94
CA ILE A 104 -2.99 -6.58 -12.41
C ILE A 104 -1.66 -6.06 -12.96
N PHE A 105 -1.20 -4.91 -12.48
CA PHE A 105 0.08 -4.32 -12.90
C PHE A 105 1.26 -5.26 -12.60
N LEU A 106 1.30 -5.84 -11.40
CA LEU A 106 2.32 -6.82 -11.03
C LEU A 106 2.27 -8.08 -11.90
N TYR A 107 1.06 -8.57 -12.21
CA TYR A 107 0.87 -9.72 -13.08
C TYR A 107 1.42 -9.47 -14.49
N ILE A 108 1.10 -8.31 -15.08
CA ILE A 108 1.59 -7.93 -16.40
C ILE A 108 3.12 -7.78 -16.38
N ARG A 109 3.66 -7.06 -15.40
CA ARG A 109 5.11 -6.85 -15.29
C ARG A 109 5.89 -8.15 -15.10
N SER A 110 5.37 -9.09 -14.32
CA SER A 110 5.96 -10.41 -14.13
C SER A 110 5.91 -11.31 -15.37
N ARG A 111 5.13 -10.97 -16.40
CA ARG A 111 5.01 -11.75 -17.65
C ARG A 111 5.84 -11.16 -18.79
N ILE A 112 6.25 -9.90 -18.67
CA ILE A 112 7.06 -9.18 -19.66
C ILE A 112 8.56 -9.40 -19.43
N ILE A 113 8.96 -9.70 -18.19
CA ILE A 113 10.36 -9.97 -17.76
C ILE A 113 10.50 -11.46 -17.46
#